data_AF-A0A961B2Y3-F1
#
_entry.id   AF-A0A961B2Y3-F1
#
_cell.length_a   1.000
_cell.length_b   1.000
_cell.length_c   1.000
_cell.angle_alpha   90.00
_cell.angle_beta   90.00
_cell.angle_gamma   90.00
#
_symmetry.space_group_name_H-M   'P 1'
#
loop_
_entity.id
_entity.type
_entity.pdbx_description
1 polymer ?
#
loop_
_entity_poly.entity_id
_entity_poly.type
_entity_poly.pdbx_seq_one_letter_code
_entity_poly.pdbx_strand_id
1 'polypeptide(L)'
;MKSLKLPFIFLGIGVVLVTALFAMLTVGPGTGGGSSAGSAGGGAATTMKSPPPGEREKATKSGWVPPEGDPVERFNALANGTPKERKDLISNFMALGHERNPDMLIAALKDPDTDVRVFAVESASALTEEESERVLHEAIVNDNADARDMAWSLSAPRRPEARASLLGSAIMKGSNVALEEAFNELVISIERPFFEIALTLGLNEATPPERDARLLKELQSWLEPGGGDIPTFGSLDELNNWWRAQQENYDEFMLRID
;
A
#
# COMPACT_ATOMS: atom_id res chain seq x y z
N MET A 1 14.49 -37.19 -35.55
CA MET A 1 13.64 -36.11 -34.99
C MET A 1 14.53 -35.19 -34.18
N LYS A 2 14.77 -33.97 -34.67
CA LYS A 2 15.75 -33.02 -34.10
C LYS A 2 15.08 -32.18 -33.01
N SER A 3 15.68 -32.17 -31.83
CA SER A 3 15.32 -31.35 -30.66
C SER A 3 15.53 -29.88 -30.99
N LEU A 4 14.46 -29.09 -30.89
CA LEU A 4 14.48 -27.63 -31.00
C LEU A 4 14.64 -27.06 -29.58
N LYS A 5 15.82 -26.54 -29.24
CA LYS A 5 16.05 -25.75 -28.03
C LYS A 5 15.88 -24.27 -28.39
N LEU A 6 14.86 -23.61 -27.84
CA LEU A 6 14.77 -22.14 -27.87
C LEU A 6 15.71 -21.54 -26.81
N PRO A 7 16.45 -20.46 -27.11
CA PRO A 7 17.17 -19.70 -26.10
C PRO A 7 16.22 -18.69 -25.43
N PHE A 8 16.17 -18.73 -24.11
CA PHE A 8 15.61 -17.67 -23.28
C PHE A 8 16.51 -16.43 -23.37
N ILE A 9 15.96 -15.32 -23.89
CA ILE A 9 16.59 -14.00 -23.87
C ILE A 9 16.01 -13.27 -22.66
N PHE A 10 16.79 -13.17 -21.58
CA PHE A 10 16.51 -12.25 -20.49
C PHE A 10 16.96 -10.85 -20.91
N LEU A 11 16.00 -9.97 -21.14
CA LEU A 11 16.22 -8.54 -21.33
C LEU A 11 16.48 -7.93 -19.94
N GLY A 12 17.68 -7.40 -19.74
CA GLY A 12 18.11 -6.82 -18.47
C GLY A 12 17.38 -5.51 -18.16
N ILE A 13 16.57 -5.51 -17.10
CA ILE A 13 16.11 -4.30 -16.44
C ILE A 13 17.17 -3.93 -15.39
N GLY A 14 17.74 -2.73 -15.56
CA GLY A 14 18.74 -2.18 -14.65
C GLY A 14 18.12 -1.84 -13.31
N VAL A 15 18.45 -2.64 -12.29
CA VAL A 15 18.21 -2.33 -10.89
C VAL A 15 19.06 -1.11 -10.52
N VAL A 16 18.43 0.05 -10.35
CA VAL A 16 19.06 1.19 -9.67
C VAL A 16 19.04 0.88 -8.18
N LEU A 17 20.16 0.34 -7.69
CA LEU A 17 20.45 0.13 -6.29
C LEU A 17 20.54 1.49 -5.58
N VAL A 18 19.50 1.86 -4.85
CA VAL A 18 19.57 2.91 -3.84
C VAL A 18 20.22 2.29 -2.60
N THR A 19 21.55 2.41 -2.51
CA THR A 19 22.29 2.00 -1.31
C THR A 19 22.03 2.98 -0.17
N ALA A 20 21.11 2.63 0.73
CA ALA A 20 21.02 3.26 2.05
C ALA A 20 22.15 2.71 2.93
N LEU A 21 23.16 3.55 3.19
CA LEU A 21 24.30 3.23 4.04
C LEU A 21 23.87 3.34 5.52
N PHE A 22 23.53 2.21 6.15
CA PHE A 22 23.36 2.12 7.60
C PHE A 22 24.73 2.07 8.29
N ALA A 23 25.11 3.15 8.98
CA ALA A 23 26.22 3.12 9.92
C ALA A 23 25.71 2.61 11.28
N MET A 24 26.12 1.39 11.63
CA MET A 24 26.09 0.88 13.00
C MET A 24 26.85 1.81 13.94
N LEU A 25 26.22 2.18 15.05
CA LEU A 25 26.93 2.64 16.24
C LEU A 25 26.69 1.65 17.37
N THR A 26 27.77 0.93 17.67
CA THR A 26 27.97 0.10 18.85
C THR A 26 27.79 0.91 20.13
N VAL A 27 26.86 0.53 20.99
CA VAL A 27 26.80 0.99 22.38
C VAL A 27 27.24 -0.17 23.28
N GLY A 28 28.43 -0.02 23.87
CA GLY A 28 28.90 -0.85 24.98
C GLY A 28 28.20 -0.49 26.30
N PRO A 29 28.30 -1.36 27.33
CA PRO A 29 27.36 -1.38 28.44
C PRO A 29 27.73 -0.36 29.53
N GLY A 30 26.73 0.38 30.01
CA GLY A 30 26.83 1.27 31.16
C GLY A 30 25.71 0.97 32.15
N THR A 31 26.09 0.36 33.27
CA THR A 31 25.28 0.02 34.44
C THR A 31 24.77 1.25 35.20
N GLY A 32 23.53 1.19 35.71
CA GLY A 32 23.21 1.73 37.04
C GLY A 32 22.02 2.69 37.15
N GLY A 33 20.90 2.16 37.68
CA GLY A 33 20.20 2.77 38.82
C GLY A 33 19.03 3.73 38.58
N GLY A 34 17.84 3.34 39.07
CA GLY A 34 16.98 4.26 39.85
C GLY A 34 15.62 4.67 39.27
N SER A 35 14.60 3.90 39.61
CA SER A 35 13.29 4.29 40.18
C SER A 35 12.43 5.45 39.63
N SER A 36 11.24 5.03 39.16
CA SER A 36 9.89 5.43 39.58
C SER A 36 9.24 6.78 39.19
N ALA A 37 8.01 6.59 38.65
CA ALA A 37 6.76 7.31 38.88
C ALA A 37 6.45 8.61 38.10
N GLY A 38 5.38 8.53 37.29
CA GLY A 38 4.23 9.41 37.47
C GLY A 38 3.95 10.50 36.42
N SER A 39 2.91 10.23 35.61
CA SER A 39 1.79 11.15 35.31
C SER A 39 1.91 12.27 34.25
N ALA A 40 0.90 12.22 33.37
CA ALA A 40 0.14 13.31 32.74
C ALA A 40 0.74 14.12 31.57
N GLY A 41 0.12 13.93 30.40
CA GLY A 41 -0.73 14.96 29.79
C GLY A 41 -0.03 16.16 29.16
N GLY A 42 -0.04 16.20 27.81
CA GLY A 42 0.29 17.40 27.06
C GLY A 42 0.75 17.08 25.65
N GLY A 43 -0.20 16.84 24.74
CA GLY A 43 0.08 16.82 23.31
C GLY A 43 0.57 18.19 22.88
N ALA A 44 1.89 18.32 22.72
CA ALA A 44 2.50 19.47 22.08
C ALA A 44 2.81 19.06 20.64
N ALA A 45 2.06 19.65 19.70
CA ALA A 45 2.46 19.68 18.30
C ALA A 45 3.85 20.31 18.21
N THR A 46 4.86 19.47 17.98
CA THR A 46 6.23 19.93 17.74
C THR A 46 6.28 20.56 16.37
N THR A 47 6.27 21.89 16.34
CA THR A 47 6.72 22.71 15.20
C THR A 47 8.02 22.12 14.65
N MET A 48 7.98 21.60 13.43
CA MET A 48 9.11 20.90 12.81
C MET A 48 10.25 21.89 12.50
N LYS A 49 11.36 21.69 13.20
CA LYS A 49 12.61 22.38 12.94
C LYS A 49 13.17 21.89 11.60
N SER A 50 13.24 22.81 10.64
CA SER A 50 14.42 23.08 9.80
C SER A 50 15.49 21.97 9.77
N PRO A 51 15.85 21.41 8.58
CA PRO A 51 16.77 20.28 8.49
C PRO A 51 18.12 20.52 9.17
N PRO A 52 18.81 19.48 9.66
CA PRO A 52 20.06 19.60 10.40
C PRO A 52 21.12 20.42 9.65
N PRO A 53 21.96 21.21 10.34
CA PRO A 53 22.93 22.11 9.71
C PRO A 53 23.87 21.46 8.66
N GLY A 54 24.20 20.17 8.82
CA GLY A 54 25.12 19.46 7.91
C GLY A 54 24.52 19.07 6.54
N GLU A 55 23.20 18.95 6.42
CA GLU A 55 22.53 18.68 5.15
C GLU A 55 22.33 19.96 4.34
N ARG A 56 22.09 21.09 5.03
CA ARG A 56 22.06 22.43 4.43
C ARG A 56 23.37 22.81 3.77
N GLU A 57 24.50 22.42 4.36
CA GLU A 57 25.84 22.75 3.84
C GLU A 57 26.24 21.93 2.60
N LYS A 58 25.70 20.71 2.43
CA LYS A 58 25.87 19.93 1.18
C LYS A 58 25.01 20.49 0.05
N ALA A 59 23.80 20.95 0.37
CA ALA A 59 22.86 21.44 -0.62
C ALA A 59 23.24 22.83 -1.19
N THR A 60 23.91 23.67 -0.40
CA THR A 60 24.43 24.97 -0.87
C THR A 60 25.57 24.84 -1.87
N LYS A 61 26.33 23.73 -1.87
CA LYS A 61 27.38 23.47 -2.87
C LYS A 61 26.86 22.95 -4.21
N SER A 62 25.63 22.41 -4.26
CA SER A 62 25.01 21.91 -5.49
C SER A 62 24.12 22.94 -6.20
N GLY A 63 23.98 24.15 -5.64
CA GLY A 63 23.01 25.14 -6.13
C GLY A 63 21.55 24.75 -5.89
N TRP A 64 21.31 23.74 -5.04
CA TRP A 64 19.96 23.31 -4.68
C TRP A 64 19.31 24.32 -3.73
N VAL A 65 18.09 24.72 -4.09
CA VAL A 65 17.25 25.58 -3.25
C VAL A 65 16.08 24.72 -2.76
N PRO A 66 15.95 24.50 -1.43
CA PRO A 66 14.83 23.73 -0.90
C PRO A 66 13.50 24.37 -1.31
N PRO A 67 12.50 23.58 -1.74
CA PRO A 67 11.18 24.13 -1.97
C PRO A 67 10.57 24.59 -0.63
N GLU A 68 9.89 25.73 -0.68
CA GLU A 68 9.21 26.33 0.47
C GLU A 68 7.69 26.33 0.27
N GLY A 69 6.96 26.39 1.39
CA GLY A 69 5.51 26.45 1.41
C GLY A 69 4.86 25.06 1.37
N ASP A 70 3.58 25.04 1.04
CA ASP A 70 2.76 23.84 1.08
C ASP A 70 3.05 22.89 -0.11
N PRO A 71 3.40 21.61 0.12
CA PRO A 71 3.73 20.68 -0.95
C PRO A 71 2.60 20.49 -1.98
N VAL A 72 1.35 20.46 -1.53
CA VAL A 72 0.18 20.24 -2.41
C VAL A 72 -0.05 21.46 -3.29
N GLU A 73 -0.06 22.66 -2.72
CA GLU A 73 -0.20 23.91 -3.50
C GLU A 73 0.94 24.06 -4.51
N ARG A 74 2.18 23.76 -4.11
CA ARG A 74 3.34 23.87 -4.99
C ARG A 74 3.31 22.84 -6.12
N PHE A 75 2.88 21.61 -5.84
CA PHE A 75 2.69 20.60 -6.86
C PHE A 75 1.61 21.01 -7.86
N ASN A 76 0.46 21.47 -7.38
CA ASN A 76 -0.64 21.94 -8.23
C ASN A 76 -0.26 23.18 -9.05
N ALA A 77 0.58 24.07 -8.52
CA ALA A 77 1.08 25.22 -9.26
C ALA A 77 1.95 24.83 -10.48
N LEU A 78 2.51 23.61 -10.49
CA LEU A 78 3.24 23.03 -11.62
C LEU A 78 2.34 22.25 -12.60
N ALA A 79 1.02 22.49 -12.62
CA ALA A 79 0.10 21.82 -13.54
C ALA A 79 0.53 21.90 -15.02
N ASN A 80 1.12 23.02 -15.43
CA ASN A 80 1.66 23.23 -16.79
C ASN A 80 3.18 22.99 -16.89
N GLY A 81 3.82 22.56 -15.80
CA GLY A 81 5.23 22.19 -15.79
C GLY A 81 5.49 20.90 -16.57
N THR A 82 6.76 20.57 -16.73
CA THR A 82 7.18 19.27 -17.27
C THR A 82 6.99 18.17 -16.22
N PRO A 83 6.80 16.90 -16.65
CA PRO A 83 6.80 15.75 -15.73
C PRO A 83 8.05 15.68 -14.87
N LYS A 84 9.20 16.09 -15.42
CA LYS A 84 10.46 16.17 -14.69
C LYS A 84 10.40 17.16 -13.53
N GLU A 85 9.92 18.39 -13.77
CA GLU A 85 9.81 19.40 -12.71
C GLU A 85 8.87 18.96 -11.58
N ARG A 86 7.77 18.28 -11.92
CA ARG A 86 6.84 17.71 -10.92
C ARG A 86 7.48 16.59 -10.10
N LYS A 87 8.21 15.66 -10.73
CA LYS A 87 8.97 14.60 -10.02
C LYS A 87 10.12 15.15 -9.17
N ASP A 88 10.82 16.17 -9.67
CA ASP A 88 11.88 16.85 -8.92
C ASP A 88 11.29 17.55 -7.69
N LEU A 89 10.11 18.18 -7.81
CA LEU A 89 9.41 18.80 -6.68
C LEU A 89 9.00 17.75 -5.63
N ILE A 90 8.41 16.61 -6.06
CA ILE A 90 8.08 15.50 -5.16
C ILE A 90 9.33 15.05 -4.40
N SER A 91 10.42 14.76 -5.12
CA SER A 91 11.70 14.32 -4.54
C SER A 91 12.20 15.29 -3.47
N ASN A 92 12.13 16.60 -3.76
CA ASN A 92 12.63 17.62 -2.86
C ASN A 92 11.79 17.73 -1.57
N PHE A 93 10.46 17.69 -1.66
CA PHE A 93 9.60 17.70 -0.46
C PHE A 93 9.67 16.39 0.33
N MET A 94 9.81 15.24 -0.35
CA MET A 94 10.05 13.95 0.28
C MET A 94 11.35 13.95 1.08
N ALA A 95 12.44 14.48 0.51
CA ALA A 95 13.72 14.61 1.21
C ALA A 95 13.67 15.54 2.43
N LEU A 96 12.75 16.50 2.45
CA LEU A 96 12.54 17.41 3.57
C LEU A 96 11.63 16.83 4.67
N GLY A 97 10.94 15.71 4.41
CA GLY A 97 10.05 15.07 5.39
C GLY A 97 8.86 15.94 5.80
N HIS A 98 8.27 16.69 4.87
CA HIS A 98 7.11 17.55 5.15
C HIS A 98 5.87 16.71 5.53
N GLU A 99 5.13 17.08 6.59
CA GLU A 99 3.94 16.34 7.07
C GLU A 99 2.84 16.13 6.02
N ARG A 100 2.75 17.06 5.06
CA ARG A 100 1.80 16.99 3.94
C ARG A 100 2.32 16.24 2.71
N ASN A 101 3.44 15.54 2.82
CA ASN A 101 3.92 14.66 1.77
C ASN A 101 2.88 13.62 1.33
N PRO A 102 2.15 12.93 2.23
CA PRO A 102 1.12 11.97 1.81
C PRO A 102 0.02 12.64 0.96
N ASP A 103 -0.41 13.85 1.34
CA ASP A 103 -1.42 14.59 0.59
C ASP A 103 -0.92 15.01 -0.80
N MET A 104 0.37 15.39 -0.91
CA MET A 104 0.99 15.72 -2.19
C MET A 104 1.09 14.49 -3.10
N LEU A 105 1.50 13.33 -2.56
CA LEU A 105 1.55 12.10 -3.33
C LEU A 105 0.15 11.69 -3.80
N ILE A 106 -0.88 11.82 -2.96
CA ILE A 106 -2.28 11.58 -3.36
C ILE A 106 -2.74 12.55 -4.46
N ALA A 107 -2.32 13.81 -4.42
CA ALA A 107 -2.58 14.76 -5.51
C ALA A 107 -1.88 14.34 -6.81
N ALA A 108 -0.63 13.87 -6.72
CA ALA A 108 0.16 13.40 -7.85
C ALA A 108 -0.38 12.11 -8.49
N LEU A 109 -1.17 11.30 -7.79
CA LEU A 109 -1.89 10.16 -8.38
C LEU A 109 -2.92 10.57 -9.44
N LYS A 110 -3.28 11.86 -9.52
CA LYS A 110 -4.21 12.41 -10.51
C LYS A 110 -3.51 13.12 -11.67
N ASP A 111 -2.17 13.09 -11.69
CA ASP A 111 -1.37 13.79 -12.69
C ASP A 111 -1.70 13.33 -14.12
N PRO A 112 -1.73 14.19 -15.15
CA PRO A 112 -1.95 13.72 -16.52
C PRO A 112 -0.85 12.78 -17.04
N ASP A 113 0.35 12.82 -16.47
CA ASP A 113 1.48 12.00 -16.87
C ASP A 113 1.60 10.74 -15.99
N THR A 114 1.54 9.57 -16.62
CA THR A 114 1.61 8.27 -15.94
C THR A 114 2.89 8.10 -15.12
N ASP A 115 4.04 8.56 -15.62
CA ASP A 115 5.31 8.40 -14.90
C ASP A 115 5.31 9.20 -13.60
N VAL A 116 4.62 10.35 -13.56
CA VAL A 116 4.46 11.13 -12.32
C VAL A 116 3.59 10.37 -11.32
N ARG A 117 2.52 9.70 -11.78
CA ARG A 117 1.67 8.88 -10.91
C ARG A 117 2.44 7.72 -10.31
N VAL A 118 3.14 6.94 -11.14
CA VAL A 118 3.96 5.81 -10.69
C VAL A 118 5.03 6.30 -9.72
N PHE A 119 5.72 7.40 -10.04
CA PHE A 119 6.71 8.00 -9.15
C PHE A 119 6.13 8.42 -7.79
N ALA A 120 4.87 8.87 -7.75
CA ALA A 120 4.19 9.18 -6.50
C ALA A 120 3.95 7.93 -5.64
N VAL A 121 3.56 6.81 -6.26
CA VAL A 121 3.43 5.52 -5.58
C VAL A 121 4.79 5.03 -5.07
N GLU A 122 5.82 5.05 -5.91
CA GLU A 122 7.20 4.69 -5.52
C GLU A 122 7.70 5.51 -4.34
N SER A 123 7.47 6.82 -4.37
CA SER A 123 7.87 7.75 -3.30
C SER A 123 7.20 7.44 -1.97
N ALA A 124 6.02 6.82 -1.97
CA ALA A 124 5.33 6.42 -0.75
C ALA A 124 6.09 5.35 0.06
N SER A 125 7.07 4.66 -0.53
CA SER A 125 7.94 3.71 0.18
C SER A 125 8.87 4.37 1.21
N ALA A 126 9.09 5.68 1.10
CA ALA A 126 9.90 6.47 2.03
C ALA A 126 9.08 7.10 3.18
N LEU A 127 7.76 6.93 3.16
CA LEU A 127 6.87 7.40 4.24
C LEU A 127 6.83 6.39 5.39
N THR A 128 6.26 6.80 6.53
CA THR A 128 5.89 5.84 7.58
C THR A 128 4.82 4.86 7.06
N GLU A 129 4.67 3.70 7.71
CA GLU A 129 3.68 2.68 7.28
C GLU A 129 2.27 3.28 7.16
N GLU A 130 1.81 4.01 8.17
CA GLU A 130 0.49 4.65 8.22
C GLU A 130 0.30 5.68 7.10
N GLU A 131 1.28 6.56 6.90
CA GLU A 131 1.24 7.56 5.83
C GLU A 131 1.26 6.91 4.44
N SER A 132 2.07 5.87 4.28
CA SER A 132 2.18 5.10 3.05
C SER A 132 0.87 4.36 2.73
N GLU A 133 0.20 3.77 3.73
CA GLU A 133 -1.11 3.14 3.55
C GLU A 133 -2.13 4.11 2.96
N ARG A 134 -2.17 5.36 3.45
CA ARG A 134 -3.08 6.40 2.90
C ARG A 134 -2.87 6.61 1.40
N VAL A 135 -1.63 6.60 0.94
CA VAL A 135 -1.31 6.76 -0.50
C VAL A 135 -1.69 5.49 -1.27
N LEU A 136 -1.37 4.31 -0.74
CA LEU A 136 -1.67 3.03 -1.40
C LEU A 136 -3.18 2.77 -1.53
N HIS A 137 -3.99 3.21 -0.57
CA HIS A 137 -5.44 3.15 -0.62
C HIS A 137 -6.02 3.86 -1.85
N GLU A 138 -5.42 5.00 -2.25
CA GLU A 138 -5.82 5.75 -3.45
C GLU A 138 -5.14 5.21 -4.71
N ALA A 139 -3.93 4.65 -4.60
CA ALA A 139 -3.19 4.09 -5.73
C ALA A 139 -3.80 2.79 -6.27
N ILE A 140 -4.31 1.90 -5.41
CA ILE A 140 -4.92 0.61 -5.82
C ILE A 140 -6.22 0.79 -6.61
N VAL A 141 -6.89 1.93 -6.45
CA VAL A 141 -8.11 2.27 -7.20
C VAL A 141 -7.85 3.28 -8.31
N ASN A 142 -6.58 3.55 -8.64
CA ASN A 142 -6.21 4.46 -9.71
C ASN A 142 -6.74 3.97 -11.05
N ASP A 143 -7.08 4.88 -11.97
CA ASP A 143 -7.52 4.53 -13.32
C ASP A 143 -6.36 4.02 -14.20
N ASN A 144 -5.12 4.37 -13.88
CA ASN A 144 -3.92 3.87 -14.56
C ASN A 144 -3.43 2.53 -13.98
N ALA A 145 -3.16 1.56 -14.86
CA ALA A 145 -2.72 0.21 -14.48
C ALA A 145 -1.32 0.20 -13.83
N ASP A 146 -0.35 0.92 -14.38
CA ASP A 146 1.02 0.93 -13.87
C ASP A 146 1.09 1.46 -12.42
N ALA A 147 0.26 2.44 -12.09
CA ALA A 147 0.12 2.95 -10.73
C ALA A 147 -0.47 1.89 -9.76
N ARG A 148 -1.45 1.09 -10.22
CA ARG A 148 -2.04 0.00 -9.44
C ARG A 148 -1.01 -1.14 -9.23
N ASP A 149 -0.31 -1.54 -10.28
CA ASP A 149 0.72 -2.59 -10.23
C ASP A 149 1.87 -2.23 -9.27
N MET A 150 2.31 -0.97 -9.31
CA MET A 150 3.30 -0.48 -8.35
C MET A 150 2.77 -0.52 -6.92
N ALA A 151 1.49 -0.16 -6.71
CA ALA A 151 0.88 -0.19 -5.39
C ALA A 151 0.79 -1.62 -4.83
N TRP A 152 0.43 -2.60 -5.67
CA TRP A 152 0.45 -4.01 -5.29
C TRP A 152 1.85 -4.50 -4.93
N SER A 153 2.85 -4.14 -5.73
CA SER A 153 4.26 -4.46 -5.47
C SER A 153 4.74 -3.92 -4.12
N LEU A 154 4.39 -2.66 -3.78
CA LEU A 154 4.74 -2.06 -2.48
C LEU A 154 3.91 -2.60 -1.31
N SER A 155 2.75 -3.19 -1.58
CA SER A 155 1.90 -3.81 -0.56
C SER A 155 2.31 -5.25 -0.23
N ALA A 156 2.98 -5.94 -1.16
CA ALA A 156 3.35 -7.36 -1.03
C ALA A 156 4.11 -7.72 0.27
N PRO A 157 5.10 -6.94 0.76
CA PRO A 157 5.81 -7.29 1.99
C PRO A 157 5.02 -6.94 3.27
N ARG A 158 3.81 -6.37 3.16
CA ARG A 158 3.02 -5.95 4.32
C ARG A 158 2.29 -7.12 4.95
N ARG A 159 1.99 -6.95 6.23
CA ARG A 159 1.15 -7.87 7.00
C ARG A 159 -0.25 -8.05 6.35
N PRO A 160 -0.87 -9.23 6.51
CA PRO A 160 -2.12 -9.58 5.85
C PRO A 160 -3.25 -8.59 6.15
N GLU A 161 -3.35 -8.05 7.36
CA GLU A 161 -4.39 -7.10 7.73
C GLU A 161 -4.27 -5.79 6.96
N ALA A 162 -3.05 -5.33 6.70
CA ALA A 162 -2.81 -4.14 5.88
C ALA A 162 -3.20 -4.39 4.43
N ARG A 163 -2.81 -5.54 3.86
CA ARG A 163 -3.22 -5.96 2.51
C ARG A 163 -4.74 -6.12 2.39
N ALA A 164 -5.41 -6.62 3.44
CA ALA A 164 -6.86 -6.78 3.50
C ALA A 164 -7.58 -5.43 3.50
N SER A 165 -7.06 -4.45 4.23
CA SER A 165 -7.58 -3.08 4.20
C SER A 165 -7.51 -2.50 2.78
N LEU A 166 -6.42 -2.75 2.06
CA LEU A 166 -6.24 -2.31 0.67
C LEU A 166 -7.22 -2.99 -0.29
N LEU A 167 -7.48 -4.31 -0.14
CA LEU A 167 -8.56 -5.00 -0.86
C LEU A 167 -9.91 -4.30 -0.67
N GLY A 168 -10.18 -3.85 0.56
CA GLY A 168 -11.41 -3.12 0.86
C GLY A 168 -11.58 -1.86 0.02
N SER A 169 -10.50 -1.19 -0.37
CA SER A 169 -10.59 -0.04 -1.28
C SER A 169 -10.96 -0.45 -2.69
N ALA A 170 -10.38 -1.53 -3.20
CA ALA A 170 -10.78 -2.10 -4.48
C ALA A 170 -12.26 -2.48 -4.49
N ILE A 171 -12.76 -3.12 -3.42
CA ILE A 171 -14.19 -3.51 -3.26
C ILE A 171 -15.13 -2.30 -3.16
N MET A 172 -14.77 -1.26 -2.41
CA MET A 172 -15.67 -0.13 -2.16
C MET A 172 -15.65 0.89 -3.30
N LYS A 173 -14.49 1.14 -3.90
CA LYS A 173 -14.24 2.31 -4.76
C LYS A 173 -13.63 1.97 -6.12
N GLY A 174 -12.97 0.81 -6.25
CA GLY A 174 -12.20 0.45 -7.44
C GLY A 174 -13.08 0.23 -8.68
N SER A 175 -12.51 0.30 -9.88
CA SER A 175 -13.19 -0.22 -11.07
C SER A 175 -13.30 -1.74 -11.01
N ASN A 176 -14.11 -2.36 -11.89
CA ASN A 176 -14.12 -3.82 -12.02
C ASN A 176 -12.73 -4.38 -12.32
N VAL A 177 -11.92 -3.65 -13.10
CA VAL A 177 -10.53 -4.04 -13.39
C VAL A 177 -9.69 -4.06 -12.11
N ALA A 178 -9.74 -2.99 -11.31
CA ALA A 178 -9.02 -2.93 -10.03
C ALA A 178 -9.49 -4.00 -9.03
N LEU A 179 -10.77 -4.35 -9.05
CA LEU A 179 -11.32 -5.43 -8.23
C LEU A 179 -10.76 -6.80 -8.65
N GLU A 180 -10.73 -7.10 -9.95
CA GLU A 180 -10.16 -8.37 -10.43
C GLU A 180 -8.65 -8.48 -10.16
N GLU A 181 -7.91 -7.38 -10.36
CA GLU A 181 -6.49 -7.33 -10.01
C GLU A 181 -6.28 -7.58 -8.51
N ALA A 182 -7.09 -6.94 -7.64
CA ALA A 182 -7.01 -7.15 -6.20
C ALA A 182 -7.23 -8.63 -5.82
N PHE A 183 -8.19 -9.32 -6.44
CA PHE A 183 -8.37 -10.74 -6.19
C PHE A 183 -7.18 -11.56 -6.69
N ASN A 184 -6.69 -11.31 -7.91
CA ASN A 184 -5.54 -12.04 -8.46
C ASN A 184 -4.28 -11.90 -7.58
N GLU A 185 -4.03 -10.71 -7.02
CA GLU A 185 -2.89 -10.45 -6.14
C GLU A 185 -2.99 -11.13 -4.77
N LEU A 186 -4.21 -11.43 -4.31
CA LEU A 186 -4.46 -12.02 -3.00
C LEU A 186 -4.71 -13.53 -3.05
N VAL A 187 -5.07 -14.07 -4.21
CA VAL A 187 -5.24 -15.52 -4.42
C VAL A 187 -3.94 -16.30 -4.20
N ILE A 188 -2.76 -15.68 -4.38
CA ILE A 188 -1.46 -16.31 -4.12
C ILE A 188 -1.29 -16.70 -2.63
N SER A 189 -2.02 -16.06 -1.73
CA SER A 189 -2.02 -16.37 -0.30
C SER A 189 -3.40 -16.06 0.27
N ILE A 190 -4.36 -16.98 0.17
CA ILE A 190 -5.70 -16.72 0.71
C ILE A 190 -5.63 -16.80 2.24
N GLU A 191 -5.72 -15.64 2.86
CA GLU A 191 -5.66 -15.50 4.31
C GLU A 191 -7.00 -15.06 4.88
N ARG A 192 -7.26 -15.44 6.14
CA ARG A 192 -8.50 -15.12 6.85
C ARG A 192 -8.88 -13.64 6.79
N PRO A 193 -7.95 -12.68 6.98
CA PRO A 193 -8.31 -11.27 6.87
C PRO A 193 -8.88 -10.87 5.51
N PHE A 194 -8.44 -11.50 4.41
CA PHE A 194 -8.97 -11.24 3.07
C PHE A 194 -10.40 -11.75 2.92
N PHE A 195 -10.66 -12.97 3.37
CA PHE A 195 -12.01 -13.54 3.35
C PHE A 195 -12.97 -12.71 4.20
N GLU A 196 -12.58 -12.38 5.43
CA GLU A 196 -13.44 -11.67 6.37
C GLU A 196 -13.70 -10.23 5.94
N ILE A 197 -12.70 -9.50 5.41
CA ILE A 197 -12.93 -8.14 4.92
C ILE A 197 -13.84 -8.14 3.69
N ALA A 198 -13.63 -9.07 2.76
CA ALA A 198 -14.44 -9.14 1.54
C ALA A 198 -15.89 -9.54 1.84
N LEU A 199 -16.10 -10.49 2.75
CA LEU A 199 -17.45 -10.85 3.22
C LEU A 199 -18.12 -9.69 3.97
N THR A 200 -17.40 -9.04 4.89
CA THR A 200 -17.93 -7.92 5.67
C THR A 200 -18.32 -6.75 4.77
N LEU A 201 -17.48 -6.40 3.80
CA LEU A 201 -17.78 -5.32 2.87
C LEU A 201 -18.85 -5.74 1.86
N GLY A 202 -18.88 -6.99 1.41
CA GLY A 202 -19.96 -7.46 0.55
C GLY A 202 -21.36 -7.36 1.18
N LEU A 203 -21.46 -7.39 2.51
CA LEU A 203 -22.71 -7.17 3.24
C LEU A 203 -23.00 -5.70 3.56
N ASN A 204 -22.06 -4.80 3.25
CA ASN A 204 -22.21 -3.37 3.51
C ASN A 204 -23.09 -2.74 2.44
N GLU A 205 -24.15 -2.03 2.86
CA GLU A 205 -25.08 -1.33 1.94
C GLU A 205 -24.40 -0.25 1.07
N ALA A 206 -23.23 0.25 1.49
CA ALA A 206 -22.45 1.19 0.71
C ALA A 206 -21.61 0.53 -0.40
N THR A 207 -21.47 -0.80 -0.40
CA THR A 207 -20.81 -1.54 -1.48
C THR A 207 -21.72 -1.55 -2.70
N PRO A 208 -21.19 -1.29 -3.92
CA PRO A 208 -22.01 -1.32 -5.12
C PRO A 208 -22.68 -2.70 -5.32
N PRO A 209 -24.02 -2.80 -5.38
CA PRO A 209 -24.74 -4.08 -5.42
C PRO A 209 -24.39 -4.97 -6.61
N GLU A 210 -23.90 -4.39 -7.70
CA GLU A 210 -23.41 -5.13 -8.86
C GLU A 210 -22.20 -6.04 -8.53
N ARG A 211 -21.56 -5.87 -7.38
CA ARG A 211 -20.42 -6.67 -6.93
C ARG A 211 -20.82 -7.96 -6.22
N ASP A 212 -22.05 -8.06 -5.72
CA ASP A 212 -22.47 -9.17 -4.85
C ASP A 212 -22.23 -10.53 -5.49
N ALA A 213 -22.65 -10.69 -6.74
CA ALA A 213 -22.47 -11.94 -7.48
C ALA A 213 -20.98 -12.29 -7.68
N ARG A 214 -20.14 -11.27 -7.89
CA ARG A 214 -18.69 -11.45 -8.09
C ARG A 214 -17.99 -11.80 -6.79
N LEU A 215 -18.34 -11.12 -5.70
CA LEU A 215 -17.83 -11.36 -4.34
C LEU A 215 -18.22 -12.75 -3.85
N LEU A 216 -19.50 -13.10 -3.99
CA LEU A 216 -20.02 -14.42 -3.62
C LEU A 216 -19.26 -15.53 -4.36
N LYS A 217 -19.08 -15.37 -5.67
CA LYS A 217 -18.32 -16.32 -6.49
C LYS A 217 -16.88 -16.45 -5.99
N GLU A 218 -16.21 -15.35 -5.70
CA GLU A 218 -14.82 -15.37 -5.21
C GLU A 218 -14.71 -16.06 -3.86
N LEU A 219 -15.48 -15.59 -2.88
CA LEU A 219 -15.45 -16.11 -1.52
C LEU A 219 -15.80 -17.60 -1.47
N GLN A 220 -16.77 -18.05 -2.27
CA GLN A 220 -17.09 -19.47 -2.36
C GLN A 220 -15.92 -20.28 -2.95
N SER A 221 -15.14 -19.72 -3.86
CA SER A 221 -13.96 -20.38 -4.43
C SER A 221 -12.76 -20.47 -3.49
N TRP A 222 -12.75 -19.65 -2.42
CA TRP A 222 -11.70 -19.63 -1.41
C TRP A 222 -11.89 -20.67 -0.31
N LEU A 223 -13.06 -21.29 -0.22
CA LEU A 223 -13.35 -22.34 0.76
C LEU A 223 -12.87 -23.70 0.23
N GLU A 224 -12.13 -24.47 1.05
CA GLU A 224 -11.81 -25.87 0.79
C GLU A 224 -12.50 -26.82 1.79
N PRO A 225 -12.90 -28.03 1.33
CA PRO A 225 -13.55 -29.00 2.19
C PRO A 225 -12.51 -29.62 3.14
N GLY A 226 -12.45 -29.15 4.39
CA GLY A 226 -11.58 -29.71 5.43
C GLY A 226 -12.14 -30.97 6.09
N GLY A 227 -12.79 -31.83 5.31
CA GLY A 227 -13.36 -33.10 5.77
C GLY A 227 -14.89 -33.25 5.60
N GLY A 228 -15.58 -32.22 5.12
CA GLY A 228 -17.02 -32.23 4.78
C GLY A 228 -17.34 -31.41 3.53
N ASP A 229 -18.58 -31.53 3.02
CA ASP A 229 -19.02 -30.81 1.82
C ASP A 229 -19.22 -29.31 2.12
N ILE A 230 -18.62 -28.44 1.31
CA ILE A 230 -18.93 -27.00 1.34
C ILE A 230 -20.25 -26.76 0.62
N PRO A 231 -21.25 -26.14 1.28
CA PRO A 231 -22.50 -25.78 0.61
C PRO A 231 -22.26 -24.81 -0.56
N THR A 232 -23.13 -24.86 -1.56
CA THR A 232 -23.24 -23.76 -2.51
C THR A 232 -24.15 -22.69 -1.91
N PHE A 233 -23.72 -21.44 -1.92
CA PHE A 233 -24.45 -20.32 -1.34
C PHE A 233 -25.16 -19.54 -2.46
N GLY A 234 -26.41 -19.17 -2.22
CA GLY A 234 -27.21 -18.32 -3.13
C GLY A 234 -27.02 -16.82 -2.87
N SER A 235 -26.47 -16.44 -1.72
CA SER A 235 -26.24 -15.05 -1.33
C SER A 235 -25.06 -14.89 -0.36
N LEU A 236 -24.56 -13.66 -0.23
CA LEU A 236 -23.55 -13.31 0.78
C LEU A 236 -24.09 -13.47 2.21
N ASP A 237 -25.38 -13.24 2.45
CA ASP A 237 -26.01 -13.48 3.75
C ASP A 237 -25.99 -14.96 4.15
N GLU A 238 -26.32 -15.84 3.21
CA GLU A 238 -26.24 -17.29 3.44
C GLU A 238 -24.82 -17.74 3.77
N LEU A 239 -23.84 -17.26 2.99
CA LEU A 239 -22.42 -17.50 3.23
C LEU A 239 -21.98 -16.99 4.60
N ASN A 240 -22.40 -15.78 4.99
CA ASN A 240 -22.04 -15.19 6.27
C ASN A 240 -22.63 -15.94 7.46
N ASN A 241 -23.92 -16.32 7.38
CA ASN A 241 -24.57 -17.11 8.42
C ASN A 241 -23.85 -18.45 8.61
N TRP A 242 -23.48 -19.11 7.50
CA TRP A 242 -22.70 -20.33 7.55
C TRP A 242 -21.30 -20.11 8.14
N TRP A 243 -20.57 -19.09 7.66
CA TRP A 243 -19.22 -18.76 8.13
C TRP A 243 -19.20 -18.52 9.64
N ARG A 244 -20.15 -17.74 10.17
CA ARG A 244 -20.26 -17.47 11.61
C ARG A 244 -20.54 -18.73 12.42
N ALA A 245 -21.33 -19.66 11.90
CA ALA A 245 -21.55 -20.95 12.56
C ALA A 245 -20.29 -21.83 12.57
N GLN A 246 -19.44 -21.73 11.54
CA GLN A 246 -18.19 -22.50 11.47
C GLN A 246 -17.05 -21.90 12.30
N GLN A 247 -17.14 -20.65 12.75
CA GLN A 247 -16.12 -20.07 13.62
C GLN A 247 -15.94 -20.84 14.94
N GLU A 248 -16.96 -21.59 15.38
CA GLU A 248 -16.89 -22.47 16.55
C GLU A 248 -16.16 -23.80 16.26
N ASN A 249 -16.04 -24.22 15.00
CA ASN A 249 -15.47 -25.49 14.52
C ASN A 249 -14.27 -25.27 13.59
N TYR A 250 -13.47 -24.22 13.86
CA TYR A 250 -12.46 -23.68 12.93
C TYR A 250 -11.42 -24.70 12.42
N ASP A 251 -11.27 -25.84 13.08
CA ASP A 251 -10.36 -26.91 12.69
C ASP A 251 -10.84 -27.72 11.45
N GLU A 252 -12.09 -27.57 11.00
CA GLU A 252 -12.70 -28.39 9.93
C GLU A 252 -12.83 -27.70 8.55
N PHE A 253 -12.55 -26.41 8.41
CA PHE A 253 -12.65 -25.71 7.11
C PHE A 253 -11.46 -24.79 6.90
N MET A 254 -10.59 -25.19 5.98
CA MET A 254 -9.40 -24.42 5.61
C MET A 254 -9.76 -23.49 4.46
N LEU A 255 -9.27 -22.24 4.52
CA LEU A 255 -9.12 -21.45 3.31
C LEU A 255 -8.12 -22.17 2.40
N ARG A 256 -8.35 -22.11 1.09
CA ARG A 256 -7.47 -22.72 0.10
C ARG A 256 -6.02 -22.24 0.26
N ILE A 257 -5.06 -23.17 0.38
CA ILE A 257 -3.62 -22.88 0.56
C ILE A 257 -2.81 -23.26 -0.70
N ASP A 258 -3.44 -23.31 -1.87
CA ASP A 258 -2.81 -23.90 -3.07
C ASP A 258 -1.66 -23.07 -3.68
#